data_AF-A0A7J3M1D9-F1
#
_entry.id   AF-A0A7J3M1D9-F1
#
_cell.length_a   1.000
_cell.length_b   1.000
_cell.length_c   1.000
_cell.angle_alpha   90.00
_cell.angle_beta   90.00
_cell.angle_gamma   90.00
#
_symmetry.space_group_name_H-M   'P 1'
#
loop_
_entity.id
_entity.type
_entity.pdbx_description
1 polymer ?
#
loop_
_entity_poly.entity_id
_entity_poly.type
_entity_poly.pdbx_seq_one_letter_code
_entity_poly.pdbx_strand_id
1 'polypeptide(L)'
;MDEKIGMIVERTVKKILSPYPIPPAIEVVNYVNEAVSKIVNGIMERYKNRDVNFDDAIEDLMRYLATDRNFSPSDSLRLLGDLKKEIRKEFHLNEKETIKLYELVDEVLYKAFEFYYSCRAKIFELRLKEKDRDLEIMRRIIEFSNIAGKEFRKD
;
A
#
# COMPACT_ATOMS: atom_id res chain seq x y z
N MET A 1 10.78 14.36 21.19
CA MET A 1 11.00 13.90 19.80
C MET A 1 9.96 12.85 19.47
N ASP A 2 9.82 11.83 20.32
CA ASP A 2 8.88 10.73 20.16
C ASP A 2 7.41 11.18 20.14
N GLU A 3 7.04 12.18 20.93
CA GLU A 3 5.68 12.76 20.91
C GLU A 3 5.32 13.37 19.54
N LYS A 4 6.24 14.16 18.95
CA LYS A 4 6.04 14.76 17.62
C LYS A 4 5.93 13.68 16.53
N ILE A 5 6.75 12.64 16.62
CA ILE A 5 6.68 11.48 15.72
C ILE A 5 5.31 10.80 15.85
N GLY A 6 4.86 10.57 17.08
CA GLY A 6 3.53 10.00 17.36
C GLY A 6 2.41 10.79 16.71
N MET A 7 2.44 12.12 16.79
CA MET A 7 1.44 12.99 16.13
C MET A 7 1.46 12.87 14.60
N ILE A 8 2.65 12.77 13.98
CA ILE A 8 2.79 12.62 12.53
C ILE A 8 2.22 11.26 12.09
N VAL A 9 2.55 10.20 12.83
CA VAL A 9 2.03 8.85 12.59
C VAL A 9 0.52 8.85 12.71
N GLU A 10 -0.05 9.36 13.80
CA GLU A 10 -1.49 9.38 14.04
C GLU A 10 -2.24 10.09 12.90
N ARG A 11 -1.77 11.28 12.49
CA ARG A 11 -2.38 12.01 11.37
C ARG A 11 -2.31 11.23 10.07
N THR A 12 -1.19 10.57 9.81
CA THR A 12 -0.98 9.82 8.56
C THR A 12 -1.87 8.58 8.52
N VAL A 13 -1.91 7.81 9.61
CA VAL A 13 -2.81 6.66 9.76
C VAL A 13 -4.27 7.10 9.61
N LYS A 14 -4.65 8.22 10.25
CA LYS A 14 -6.00 8.76 10.12
C LYS A 14 -6.33 9.15 8.67
N LYS A 15 -5.40 9.74 7.92
CA LYS A 15 -5.59 10.02 6.48
C LYS A 15 -5.78 8.73 5.67
N ILE A 16 -4.95 7.71 5.91
CA ILE A 16 -5.03 6.40 5.24
C ILE A 16 -6.38 5.72 5.51
N LEU A 17 -6.86 5.75 6.75
CA LEU A 17 -8.09 5.05 7.14
C LEU A 17 -9.36 5.90 6.97
N SER A 18 -9.24 7.19 6.67
CA SER A 18 -10.38 8.11 6.52
C SER A 18 -11.41 7.72 5.44
N PRO A 19 -11.06 7.05 4.32
CA PRO A 19 -12.05 6.66 3.31
C PRO A 19 -12.99 5.54 3.76
N TYR A 20 -12.66 4.83 4.84
CA TYR A 20 -13.46 3.71 5.31
C TYR A 20 -14.70 4.22 6.07
N PRO A 21 -15.92 3.88 5.61
CA PRO A 21 -17.16 4.33 6.27
C PRO A 21 -17.35 3.68 7.65
N ILE A 22 -16.73 2.52 7.85
CA ILE A 22 -16.71 1.77 9.11
C ILE A 22 -15.24 1.56 9.48
N PRO A 23 -14.83 1.78 10.73
CA PRO A 23 -13.47 1.51 11.16
C PRO A 23 -13.03 0.10 10.76
N PRO A 24 -11.87 -0.05 10.11
CA PRO A 24 -11.31 -1.36 9.82
C PRO A 24 -11.06 -2.18 11.09
N ALA A 25 -10.90 -3.49 10.93
CA ALA A 25 -10.53 -4.38 12.02
C ALA A 25 -9.25 -3.90 12.72
N ILE A 26 -9.14 -4.13 14.02
CA ILE A 26 -8.04 -3.64 14.86
C ILE A 26 -6.68 -4.10 14.32
N GLU A 27 -6.62 -5.31 13.76
CA GLU A 27 -5.43 -5.88 13.14
C GLU A 27 -4.96 -5.04 11.94
N VAL A 28 -5.88 -4.54 11.12
CA VAL A 28 -5.57 -3.66 9.98
C VAL A 28 -5.05 -2.32 10.49
N VAL A 29 -5.72 -1.76 11.50
CA VAL A 29 -5.29 -0.49 12.11
C VAL A 29 -3.87 -0.62 12.67
N ASN A 30 -3.60 -1.70 13.41
CA ASN A 30 -2.28 -1.97 13.98
C ASN A 30 -1.22 -2.18 12.90
N TYR A 31 -1.53 -2.94 11.85
CA TYR A 31 -0.61 -3.18 10.73
C TYR A 31 -0.22 -1.87 10.03
N VAL A 32 -1.21 -1.02 9.71
CA VAL A 32 -0.95 0.29 9.09
C VAL A 32 -0.19 1.21 10.05
N ASN A 33 -0.53 1.22 11.32
CA ASN A 33 0.15 2.02 12.33
C ASN A 33 1.62 1.61 12.48
N GLU A 34 1.90 0.32 12.57
CA GLU A 34 3.26 -0.21 12.70
C GLU A 34 4.11 0.15 11.47
N ALA A 35 3.58 -0.05 10.27
CA ALA A 35 4.28 0.28 9.03
C ALA A 35 4.58 1.78 8.94
N VAL A 36 3.58 2.64 9.17
CA VAL A 36 3.77 4.11 9.15
C VAL A 36 4.76 4.54 10.24
N SER A 37 4.67 3.97 11.44
CA SER A 37 5.60 4.26 12.55
C SER A 37 7.03 3.94 12.17
N LYS A 38 7.29 2.76 11.59
CA LYS A 38 8.63 2.35 11.15
C LYS A 38 9.16 3.25 10.04
N ILE A 39 8.31 3.64 9.09
CA ILE A 39 8.69 4.56 8.01
C ILE A 39 9.09 5.94 8.56
N VAL A 40 8.25 6.54 9.41
CA VAL A 40 8.54 7.87 9.97
C VAL A 40 9.80 7.82 10.84
N ASN A 41 9.94 6.81 11.70
CA ASN A 41 11.15 6.64 12.49
C ASN A 41 12.39 6.42 11.62
N GLY A 42 12.29 5.56 10.60
CA GLY A 42 13.37 5.30 9.65
C GLY A 42 13.82 6.57 8.91
N ILE A 43 12.86 7.38 8.46
CA ILE A 43 13.13 8.70 7.87
C ILE A 43 13.90 9.60 8.85
N MET A 44 13.44 9.68 10.09
CA MET A 44 14.07 10.54 11.10
C MET A 44 15.47 10.06 11.52
N GLU A 45 15.69 8.75 11.54
CA GLU A 45 17.01 8.17 11.85
C GLU A 45 17.98 8.38 10.68
N ARG A 46 17.57 8.15 9.42
CA ARG A 46 18.41 8.49 8.26
C ARG A 46 18.66 10.00 8.15
N TYR A 47 17.69 10.84 8.51
CA TYR A 47 17.89 12.29 8.61
C TYR A 47 19.01 12.67 9.59
N LYS A 48 19.19 11.90 10.68
CA LYS A 48 20.31 12.05 11.63
C LYS A 48 21.62 11.38 11.16
N ASN A 49 21.70 10.99 9.87
CA ASN A 49 22.81 10.25 9.27
C ASN A 49 23.06 8.87 9.90
N ARG A 50 22.02 8.22 10.43
CA ARG A 50 22.12 6.82 10.86
C ARG A 50 21.76 5.91 9.71
N ASP A 51 22.51 4.83 9.57
CA ASP A 51 22.23 3.79 8.59
C ASP A 51 21.16 2.85 9.15
N VAL A 52 19.93 3.03 8.69
CA VAL A 52 18.80 2.17 9.03
C VAL A 52 18.05 1.81 7.76
N ASN A 53 17.72 0.52 7.64
CA ASN A 53 16.85 0.02 6.59
C ASN A 53 15.44 -0.15 7.14
N PHE A 54 14.45 0.39 6.43
CA PHE A 54 13.03 0.27 6.73
C PHE A 54 12.21 -0.04 5.47
N ASP A 55 12.85 -0.61 4.46
CA ASP A 55 12.24 -0.93 3.17
C ASP A 55 11.06 -1.89 3.33
N ASP A 56 11.15 -2.88 4.21
CA ASP A 56 10.05 -3.81 4.52
C ASP A 56 8.79 -3.06 4.98
N ALA A 57 8.95 -1.98 5.77
CA ALA A 57 7.81 -1.18 6.23
C ALA A 57 7.20 -0.35 5.09
N ILE A 58 8.01 0.11 4.13
CA ILE A 58 7.52 0.74 2.91
C ILE A 58 6.75 -0.28 2.07
N GLU A 59 7.30 -1.48 1.89
CA GLU A 59 6.67 -2.56 1.14
C GLU A 59 5.34 -2.96 1.77
N ASP A 60 5.28 -3.17 3.09
CA ASP A 60 4.09 -3.51 3.84
C ASP A 60 2.97 -2.49 3.62
N LEU A 61 3.28 -1.19 3.78
CA LEU A 61 2.31 -0.14 3.55
C LEU A 61 1.85 -0.09 2.09
N MET A 62 2.78 -0.19 1.13
CA MET A 62 2.44 -0.15 -0.30
C MET A 62 1.63 -1.36 -0.74
N ARG A 63 1.90 -2.54 -0.18
CA ARG A 63 1.13 -3.76 -0.43
C ARG A 63 -0.30 -3.59 0.06
N TYR A 64 -0.50 -3.07 1.26
CA TYR A 64 -1.83 -2.73 1.77
C TYR A 64 -2.55 -1.75 0.83
N LEU A 65 -1.92 -0.61 0.51
CA LEU A 65 -2.53 0.41 -0.35
C LEU A 65 -2.78 -0.08 -1.79
N ALA A 66 -1.97 -1.00 -2.32
CA ALA A 66 -2.16 -1.59 -3.65
C ALA A 66 -3.40 -2.49 -3.73
N THR A 67 -3.80 -3.09 -2.61
CA THR A 67 -5.00 -3.91 -2.49
C THR A 67 -6.27 -3.09 -2.23
N ASP A 68 -6.12 -1.90 -1.65
CA ASP A 68 -7.24 -1.00 -1.38
C ASP A 68 -7.78 -0.40 -2.69
N ARG A 69 -9.11 -0.35 -2.80
CA ARG A 69 -9.81 0.25 -3.95
C ARG A 69 -10.02 1.75 -3.78
N ASN A 70 -9.88 2.26 -2.56
CA ASN A 70 -10.10 3.67 -2.25
C ASN A 70 -8.94 4.58 -2.66
N PHE A 71 -7.76 4.01 -2.93
CA PHE A 71 -6.57 4.77 -3.29
C PHE A 71 -6.10 4.46 -4.71
N SER A 72 -5.93 5.52 -5.50
CA SER A 72 -5.17 5.43 -6.75
C SER A 72 -3.66 5.36 -6.46
N PRO A 73 -2.82 4.95 -7.44
CA PRO A 73 -1.37 4.97 -7.26
C PRO A 73 -0.84 6.34 -6.83
N SER A 74 -1.38 7.41 -7.42
CA SER A 74 -1.01 8.79 -7.11
C SER A 74 -1.40 9.17 -5.68
N ASP A 75 -2.56 8.71 -5.20
CA ASP A 75 -2.99 8.98 -3.83
C ASP A 75 -2.12 8.24 -2.82
N SER A 76 -1.79 6.96 -3.10
CA SER A 76 -0.91 6.16 -2.24
C SER A 76 0.47 6.80 -2.07
N LEU A 77 1.07 7.26 -3.17
CA LEU A 77 2.36 7.96 -3.11
C LEU A 77 2.25 9.33 -2.43
N ARG A 78 1.15 10.05 -2.64
CA ARG A 78 0.93 11.34 -1.98
C ARG A 78 0.91 11.22 -0.46
N LEU A 79 0.37 10.13 0.09
CA LEU A 79 0.36 9.90 1.56
C LEU A 79 1.77 9.88 2.14
N LEU A 80 2.72 9.22 1.47
CA LEU A 80 4.13 9.25 1.86
C LEU A 80 4.79 10.60 1.54
N GLY A 81 4.48 11.17 0.38
CA GLY A 81 5.03 12.45 -0.05
C GLY A 81 4.65 13.61 0.87
N ASP A 82 3.48 13.55 1.51
CA ASP A 82 3.05 14.56 2.48
C ASP A 82 3.79 14.45 3.82
N LEU A 83 4.47 13.33 4.12
CA LEU A 83 5.31 13.21 5.32
C LEU A 83 6.37 14.30 5.39
N LYS A 84 6.97 14.68 4.25
CA LYS A 84 7.98 15.75 4.24
C LYS A 84 7.42 17.10 4.67
N LYS A 85 6.13 17.36 4.42
CA LYS A 85 5.44 18.57 4.88
C LYS A 85 5.10 18.48 6.36
N GLU A 86 4.59 17.34 6.82
CA GLU A 86 4.24 17.13 8.23
C GLU A 86 5.49 17.20 9.12
N ILE A 87 6.57 16.52 8.75
CA ILE A 87 7.85 16.54 9.48
C ILE A 87 8.42 17.96 9.49
N ARG A 88 8.49 18.64 8.34
CA ARG A 88 8.97 20.04 8.28
C ARG A 88 8.19 20.94 9.23
N LYS A 89 6.86 20.81 9.25
CA LYS A 89 5.97 21.63 10.08
C LYS A 89 6.19 21.36 11.57
N GLU A 90 6.23 20.09 11.98
CA GLU A 90 6.36 19.71 13.39
C GLU A 90 7.75 19.99 13.97
N PHE A 91 8.80 19.87 13.15
CA PHE A 91 10.17 20.09 13.59
C PHE A 91 10.70 21.50 13.32
N HIS A 92 9.90 22.37 12.69
CA HIS A 92 10.27 23.75 12.34
C HIS A 92 11.62 23.83 11.59
N LEU A 93 11.83 22.92 10.65
CA LEU A 93 13.09 22.81 9.91
C LEU A 93 13.37 24.06 9.10
N ASN A 94 14.63 24.49 9.09
CA ASN A 94 15.09 25.58 8.22
C ASN A 94 15.18 25.10 6.74
N GLU A 95 15.56 25.99 5.84
CA GLU A 95 15.61 25.70 4.39
C GLU A 95 16.58 24.56 4.05
N LYS A 96 17.81 24.60 4.59
CA LYS A 96 18.82 23.57 4.33
C LYS A 96 18.39 22.20 4.88
N GLU A 97 17.81 22.19 6.07
CA GLU A 97 17.23 21.00 6.69
C GLU A 97 16.04 20.45 5.90
N THR A 98 15.21 21.35 5.36
CA THR A 98 14.06 21.00 4.52
C THR A 98 14.52 20.31 3.24
N ILE A 99 15.54 20.83 2.55
CA ILE A 99 16.07 20.21 1.33
C ILE A 99 16.55 18.79 1.62
N LYS A 100 17.35 18.61 2.68
CA LYS A 100 17.83 17.29 3.11
C LYS A 100 16.69 16.31 3.38
N LEU A 101 15.65 16.75 4.09
CA LEU A 101 14.48 15.93 4.36
C LEU A 101 13.75 15.56 3.06
N TYR A 102 13.64 16.49 2.11
CA TYR A 102 12.88 16.27 0.88
C TYR A 102 13.58 15.26 -0.02
N GLU A 103 14.90 15.38 -0.18
CA GLU A 103 15.72 14.39 -0.90
C GLU A 103 15.54 12.98 -0.31
N LEU A 104 15.58 12.88 1.02
CA LEU A 104 15.38 11.60 1.70
C LEU A 104 13.97 11.01 1.48
N VAL A 105 12.93 11.83 1.57
CA VAL A 105 11.57 11.37 1.33
C VAL A 105 11.36 11.01 -0.14
N ASP A 106 12.02 11.69 -1.07
CA ASP A 106 11.95 11.37 -2.48
C ASP A 106 12.61 10.00 -2.78
N GLU A 107 13.70 9.62 -2.09
CA GLU A 107 14.23 8.24 -2.12
C GLU A 107 13.20 7.21 -1.65
N VAL A 108 12.50 7.51 -0.56
CA VAL A 108 11.42 6.66 -0.03
C VAL A 108 10.29 6.52 -1.05
N LEU A 109 9.94 7.61 -1.75
CA LEU A 109 8.91 7.59 -2.79
C LEU A 109 9.29 6.72 -3.99
N TYR A 110 10.55 6.69 -4.40
CA TYR A 110 10.99 5.81 -5.49
C TYR A 110 10.80 4.34 -5.12
N LYS A 111 11.25 3.93 -3.93
CA LYS A 111 11.03 2.56 -3.43
C LYS A 111 9.54 2.24 -3.27
N ALA A 112 8.77 3.18 -2.74
CA ALA A 112 7.34 3.02 -2.58
C ALA A 112 6.64 2.78 -3.92
N PHE A 113 7.04 3.52 -4.97
CA PHE A 113 6.52 3.32 -6.32
C PHE A 113 6.84 1.91 -6.84
N GLU A 114 8.09 1.45 -6.69
CA GLU A 114 8.50 0.11 -7.11
C GLU A 114 7.70 -0.99 -6.40
N PHE A 115 7.58 -0.92 -5.06
CA PHE A 115 6.81 -1.89 -4.29
C PHE A 115 5.33 -1.89 -4.63
N TYR A 116 4.73 -0.70 -4.75
CA TYR A 116 3.33 -0.56 -5.12
C TYR A 116 3.06 -1.17 -6.50
N TYR A 117 3.88 -0.83 -7.49
CA TYR A 117 3.70 -1.33 -8.85
C TYR A 117 3.91 -2.84 -8.94
N SER A 118 4.93 -3.36 -8.25
CA SER A 118 5.19 -4.80 -8.16
C SER A 118 3.99 -5.55 -7.56
N CYS A 119 3.41 -5.02 -6.49
CA CYS A 119 2.20 -5.58 -5.87
C CYS A 119 1.01 -5.54 -6.84
N ARG A 120 0.79 -4.42 -7.53
CA ARG A 120 -0.31 -4.30 -8.51
C ARG A 120 -0.15 -5.26 -9.67
N ALA A 121 1.06 -5.38 -10.23
CA ALA A 121 1.36 -6.33 -11.29
C ALA A 121 1.03 -7.76 -10.85
N LYS A 122 1.41 -8.12 -9.61
CA LYS A 122 1.09 -9.44 -9.05
C LYS A 122 -0.41 -9.67 -8.87
N ILE A 123 -1.14 -8.67 -8.37
CA ILE A 123 -2.60 -8.73 -8.24
C ILE A 123 -3.27 -8.94 -9.60
N PHE A 124 -2.81 -8.23 -10.64
CA PHE A 124 -3.33 -8.41 -12.00
C PHE A 124 -3.03 -9.81 -12.55
N GLU A 125 -1.81 -10.31 -12.37
CA GLU A 125 -1.44 -11.68 -12.77
C GLU A 125 -2.34 -12.74 -12.11
N LEU A 126 -2.59 -12.61 -10.80
CA LEU A 126 -3.46 -13.53 -10.06
C LEU A 126 -4.91 -13.48 -10.57
N ARG A 127 -5.45 -12.28 -10.81
CA ARG A 127 -6.80 -12.11 -11.37
C ARG A 127 -6.93 -12.70 -12.77
N LEU A 128 -5.91 -12.58 -13.60
CA LEU A 128 -5.90 -13.17 -14.93
C LEU A 128 -5.96 -14.70 -14.85
N LYS A 129 -5.12 -15.31 -14.00
CA LYS A 129 -5.11 -16.77 -13.77
C LYS A 129 -6.45 -17.28 -13.22
N GLU A 130 -7.09 -16.52 -12.35
CA GLU A 130 -8.43 -16.85 -11.83
C GLU A 130 -9.47 -16.83 -12.96
N LYS A 131 -9.44 -15.83 -13.85
CA LYS A 131 -10.35 -15.75 -14.99
C LYS A 131 -10.15 -16.86 -16.00
N ASP A 132 -8.91 -17.24 -16.29
CA ASP A 132 -8.63 -18.37 -17.19
C ASP A 132 -9.17 -19.68 -16.62
N ARG A 133 -9.03 -19.88 -15.30
CA ARG A 133 -9.61 -21.04 -14.61
C ARG A 133 -11.14 -21.03 -14.65
N ASP A 134 -11.78 -19.89 -14.40
CA ASP A 134 -13.24 -19.74 -14.49
C ASP A 134 -13.74 -20.13 -15.90
N LEU A 135 -13.05 -19.66 -16.95
CA LEU A 135 -13.39 -19.98 -18.34
C LEU A 135 -13.24 -21.47 -18.65
N GLU A 136 -12.20 -22.11 -18.15
CA GLU A 136 -12.00 -23.56 -18.32
C GLU A 136 -13.14 -24.35 -17.66
N ILE A 137 -13.52 -23.98 -16.45
CA ILE A 137 -14.64 -24.61 -15.72
C ILE A 137 -15.95 -24.44 -16.50
N MET A 138 -16.24 -23.23 -17.00
CA MET A 138 -17.45 -22.99 -17.80
C MET A 138 -17.46 -23.82 -19.09
N ARG A 139 -16.34 -23.93 -19.79
CA ARG A 139 -16.22 -24.77 -21.00
C ARG A 139 -16.55 -26.22 -20.69
N ARG A 140 -15.99 -26.78 -19.61
CA ARG A 140 -16.28 -28.15 -19.17
C ARG A 140 -17.76 -28.34 -18.82
N ILE A 141 -18.38 -27.39 -18.12
CA ILE A 141 -19.82 -27.44 -17.79
C ILE A 141 -20.68 -27.48 -19.06
N ILE A 142 -20.34 -26.65 -20.07
CA ILE A 142 -21.05 -26.63 -21.35
C ILE A 142 -20.88 -27.96 -22.10
N GLU A 143 -19.66 -28.51 -22.12
CA GLU A 143 -19.37 -29.81 -22.72
C GLU A 143 -20.20 -30.94 -22.08
N PHE A 144 -20.19 -31.03 -20.75
CA PHE A 144 -21.00 -32.02 -20.02
C PHE A 144 -22.50 -31.84 -20.28
N SER A 145 -22.99 -30.59 -20.28
CA SER A 145 -24.40 -30.29 -20.55
C SER A 145 -24.81 -30.69 -21.96
N ASN A 146 -23.94 -30.48 -22.95
CA ASN A 146 -24.16 -30.88 -24.34
C ASN A 146 -24.14 -32.40 -24.53
N ILE A 147 -23.30 -33.12 -23.78
CA ILE A 147 -23.29 -34.59 -23.78
C ILE A 147 -24.59 -35.12 -23.18
N ALA A 148 -24.96 -34.67 -21.98
CA ALA A 148 -26.21 -35.07 -21.34
C ALA A 148 -27.43 -34.78 -22.22
N GLY A 149 -27.52 -33.58 -22.81
CA GLY A 149 -28.61 -33.20 -23.70
C GLY A 149 -28.69 -34.02 -25.01
N LYS A 150 -27.59 -34.63 -25.46
CA LYS A 150 -27.59 -35.57 -26.60
C LYS A 150 -28.05 -36.97 -26.21
N GLU A 151 -27.80 -37.40 -24.98
CA GLU A 151 -28.30 -38.67 -24.45
C GLU A 151 -29.82 -38.64 -24.25
N PHE A 152 -30.37 -37.53 -23.72
CA PHE A 152 -31.82 -37.36 -23.55
C PHE A 152 -32.65 -37.22 -24.84
N ARG A 153 -32.02 -36.97 -26.01
CA ARG A 153 -32.71 -36.85 -27.32
C ARG A 153 -32.67 -38.13 -28.16
N LYS A 154 -32.11 -39.21 -27.62
CA LYS A 154 -32.04 -40.52 -28.29
C LYS A 154 -33.20 -41.47 -27.92
N ASP A 155 -34.12 -41.01 -27.07
CA ASP A 155 -35.42 -41.64 -26.79
C ASP A 155 -36.55 -40.90 -27.55
#